data_AF-A0A5C9A556-F1
#
_entry.id   AF-A0A5C9A556-F1
#
_cell.length_a   1.000
_cell.length_b   1.000
_cell.length_c   1.000
_cell.angle_alpha   90.00
_cell.angle_beta   90.00
_cell.angle_gamma   90.00
#
_symmetry.space_group_name_H-M   'P 1'
#
loop_
_entity.id
_entity.type
_entity.pdbx_description
1 polymer ?
#
loop_
_entity_poly.entity_id
_entity_poly.type
_entity_poly.pdbx_seq_one_letter_code
_entity_poly.pdbx_strand_id
1 'polypeptide(L)'
;MPPTAISDQQFALDVAGLEKLKQAGRRDHDAGLQGAAQQFEALFLHQMLQGMRDATPRSELLDSSQTRFVEGLFDQQLSQHLAGKGLGLAEQLVAQLQRGGK
;
A
#
# COMPACT_ATOMS: atom_id res chain seq x y z
N MET A 1 0.42 35.76 12.78
CA MET A 1 0.25 34.30 12.91
C MET A 1 0.66 33.68 11.58
N PRO A 2 1.71 32.87 11.49
CA PRO A 2 2.02 32.14 10.26
C PRO A 2 1.17 30.85 10.18
N PRO A 3 0.73 30.43 8.98
CA PRO A 3 0.07 29.16 8.76
C PRO A 3 1.07 28.00 8.90
N THR A 4 0.70 26.95 9.63
CA THR A 4 1.47 25.72 9.74
C THR A 4 1.42 24.99 8.40
N ALA A 5 2.47 25.14 7.60
CA ALA A 5 2.75 24.23 6.50
C ALA A 5 3.12 22.87 7.10
N ILE A 6 2.26 21.87 6.95
CA ILE A 6 2.64 20.48 7.19
C ILE A 6 3.41 20.04 5.94
N SER A 7 4.73 20.20 6.00
CA SER A 7 5.67 19.67 5.02
C SER A 7 5.59 18.14 4.99
N ASP A 8 5.51 17.60 3.77
CA ASP A 8 6.05 16.31 3.34
C ASP A 8 6.20 15.23 4.42
N GLN A 9 5.12 14.50 4.71
CA GLN A 9 5.26 13.16 5.27
C GLN A 9 5.79 12.24 4.19
N GLN A 10 7.10 12.27 4.04
CA GLN A 10 7.89 11.39 3.19
C GLN A 10 7.52 9.94 3.51
N PHE A 11 7.00 9.28 2.48
CA PHE A 11 6.81 7.85 2.38
C PHE A 11 8.18 7.14 2.42
N ALA A 12 8.79 7.08 3.61
CA ALA A 12 10.17 6.66 3.81
C ALA A 12 10.33 5.14 3.95
N LEU A 13 9.24 4.40 4.13
CA LEU A 13 9.28 2.93 4.32
C LEU A 13 9.29 2.16 3.00
N ASP A 14 8.74 2.73 1.91
CA ASP A 14 8.62 2.03 0.63
C ASP A 14 9.90 2.05 -0.20
N VAL A 15 10.78 3.04 -0.03
CA VAL A 15 12.01 3.14 -0.84
C VAL A 15 12.92 1.93 -0.60
N ALA A 16 13.02 1.45 0.65
CA ALA A 16 13.80 0.26 0.98
C ALA A 16 13.14 -1.05 0.47
N GLY A 17 11.81 -1.09 0.42
CA GLY A 17 11.05 -2.21 -0.16
C GLY A 17 11.24 -2.27 -1.67
N LEU A 18 11.17 -1.13 -2.35
CA LEU A 18 11.35 -0.98 -3.78
C LEU A 18 12.76 -1.36 -4.24
N GLU A 19 13.81 -0.96 -3.52
CA GLU A 19 15.17 -1.35 -3.87
C GLU A 19 15.39 -2.87 -3.71
N LYS A 20 14.81 -3.50 -2.69
CA LYS A 20 14.82 -4.97 -2.57
C LYS A 20 14.08 -5.64 -3.72
N LEU A 21 12.92 -5.10 -4.12
CA LEU A 21 12.14 -5.60 -5.24
C LEU A 21 12.94 -5.52 -6.55
N LYS A 22 13.58 -4.38 -6.83
CA LYS A 22 14.43 -4.18 -8.00
C LYS A 22 15.61 -5.16 -8.02
N GLN A 23 16.24 -5.40 -6.87
CA GLN A 23 17.34 -6.38 -6.77
C GLN A 23 16.86 -7.81 -7.00
N ALA A 24 15.69 -8.18 -6.46
CA ALA A 24 15.08 -9.49 -6.68
C ALA A 24 14.75 -9.70 -8.16
N GLY A 25 14.08 -8.73 -8.80
CA GLY A 25 13.70 -8.79 -10.22
C GLY A 25 14.87 -8.87 -11.20
N ARG A 26 16.05 -8.35 -10.82
CA ARG A 26 17.29 -8.50 -11.60
C ARG A 26 17.86 -9.92 -11.56
N ARG A 27 17.62 -10.67 -10.49
CA ARG A 27 18.09 -12.05 -10.32
C ARG A 27 17.09 -13.06 -10.88
N ASP A 28 15.82 -12.81 -10.64
CA ASP A 28 14.71 -13.66 -11.04
C ASP A 28 13.53 -12.76 -11.44
N HIS A 29 13.22 -12.76 -12.74
CA HIS A 29 12.19 -11.91 -13.30
C HIS A 29 10.80 -12.26 -12.77
N ASP A 30 10.50 -13.55 -12.63
CA ASP A 30 9.18 -14.02 -12.20
C ASP A 30 8.95 -13.73 -10.72
N ALA A 31 9.98 -13.96 -9.88
CA ALA A 31 9.93 -13.58 -8.47
C ALA A 31 9.80 -12.05 -8.29
N GLY A 32 10.45 -11.27 -9.14
CA GLY A 32 10.31 -9.81 -9.17
C GLY A 32 8.90 -9.37 -9.54
N LEU A 33 8.31 -10.00 -10.57
CA LEU A 33 6.94 -9.72 -11.02
C LEU A 33 5.92 -10.06 -9.93
N GLN A 34 6.07 -11.21 -9.27
CA GLN A 34 5.22 -11.62 -8.16
C GLN A 34 5.33 -10.66 -6.96
N GLY A 35 6.55 -10.28 -6.59
CA GLY A 35 6.77 -9.29 -5.53
C GLY A 35 6.14 -7.94 -5.86
N ALA A 36 6.25 -7.48 -7.11
CA ALA A 36 5.67 -6.21 -7.55
C ALA A 36 4.14 -6.24 -7.49
N ALA A 37 3.55 -7.35 -7.92
CA ALA A 37 2.11 -7.55 -7.87
C ALA A 37 1.58 -7.60 -6.42
N GLN A 38 2.31 -8.23 -5.50
CA GLN A 38 1.93 -8.23 -4.08
C GLN A 38 2.02 -6.84 -3.45
N GLN A 39 3.04 -6.04 -3.81
CA GLN A 39 3.14 -4.65 -3.37
C GLN A 39 2.00 -3.79 -3.92
N PHE A 40 1.63 -4.00 -5.20
CA PHE A 40 0.47 -3.35 -5.79
C PHE A 40 -0.84 -3.72 -5.07
N GLU A 41 -1.03 -5.01 -4.75
CA GLU A 41 -2.20 -5.46 -3.98
C GLU A 41 -2.25 -4.81 -2.59
N ALA A 42 -1.11 -4.66 -1.90
CA ALA A 42 -1.03 -3.95 -0.63
C ALA A 42 -1.47 -2.47 -0.77
N LEU A 43 -0.98 -1.76 -1.79
CA LEU A 43 -1.39 -0.37 -2.05
C LEU A 43 -2.89 -0.26 -2.36
N PHE A 44 -3.41 -1.17 -3.17
CA PHE A 44 -4.84 -1.21 -3.49
C PHE A 44 -5.69 -1.44 -2.22
N LEU A 45 -5.28 -2.39 -1.37
CA LEU A 45 -5.96 -2.65 -0.11
C LEU A 45 -5.92 -1.46 0.82
N HIS A 46 -4.79 -0.77 0.91
CA HIS A 46 -4.67 0.45 1.70
C HIS A 46 -5.67 1.51 1.23
N GLN A 47 -5.75 1.74 -0.10
CA GLN A 47 -6.69 2.69 -0.67
C GLN A 47 -8.16 2.30 -0.41
N MET A 48 -8.47 1.00 -0.48
CA MET A 48 -9.79 0.48 -0.17
C MET A 48 -10.16 0.71 1.31
N LEU A 49 -9.25 0.39 2.24
CA LEU A 49 -9.44 0.59 3.67
C LEU A 49 -9.64 2.07 4.02
N GLN A 50 -8.81 2.95 3.46
CA GLN A 50 -8.99 4.40 3.58
C GLN A 50 -10.35 4.84 3.05
N GLY A 51 -10.74 4.40 1.85
CA GLY A 51 -12.01 4.76 1.25
C GLY A 51 -13.22 4.30 2.06
N MET A 52 -13.17 3.09 2.63
CA MET A 52 -14.20 2.59 3.55
C MET A 52 -14.32 3.45 4.82
N ARG A 53 -13.17 3.89 5.36
CA ARG A 53 -13.16 4.75 6.54
C ARG A 53 -13.65 6.16 6.26
N ASP A 54 -13.25 6.75 5.14
CA ASP A 54 -13.73 8.07 4.73
C ASP A 54 -15.24 8.08 4.42
N ALA A 55 -15.80 6.93 4.03
CA ALA A 55 -17.25 6.75 3.86
C ALA A 55 -18.01 6.56 5.19
N THR A 56 -17.32 6.36 6.31
CA THR A 56 -17.94 6.18 7.64
C THR A 56 -18.00 7.52 8.38
N PRO A 57 -19.18 7.97 8.86
CA PRO A 57 -19.29 9.22 9.61
C PRO A 57 -18.39 9.21 10.85
N ARG A 58 -17.51 10.21 10.98
CA ARG A 58 -16.64 10.37 12.16
C ARG A 58 -17.37 11.16 13.25
N SER A 59 -17.20 10.73 14.50
CA SER A 59 -17.58 11.52 15.66
C SER A 59 -16.54 12.61 15.91
N GLU A 60 -16.98 13.83 16.22
CA GLU A 60 -16.14 14.98 16.59
C GLU A 60 -15.11 14.65 17.68
N LEU A 61 -15.44 13.75 18.61
CA LEU A 61 -14.55 13.34 19.70
C LEU A 61 -13.38 12.45 19.24
N LEU A 62 -13.52 11.77 18.11
CA LEU A 62 -12.53 10.84 17.58
C LEU A 62 -11.76 11.44 16.39
N ASP A 63 -12.22 12.56 15.82
CA ASP A 63 -11.67 13.13 14.58
C ASP A 63 -10.48 14.07 14.82
N SER A 64 -9.39 13.54 15.38
CA SER A 64 -8.14 14.27 15.60
C SER A 64 -7.06 13.90 14.57
N SER A 65 -6.08 14.79 14.37
CA SER A 65 -4.91 14.50 13.51
C SER A 65 -4.09 13.31 14.00
N GLN A 66 -4.02 13.12 15.31
CA GLN A 66 -3.31 12.02 15.95
C GLN A 66 -4.04 10.69 15.72
N THR A 67 -5.38 10.70 15.82
CA THR A 67 -6.21 9.54 15.48
C THR A 67 -5.96 9.15 14.04
N ARG A 68 -6.14 10.08 13.09
CA ARG A 68 -5.95 9.84 11.64
C ARG A 68 -4.57 9.30 11.30
N PHE A 69 -3.53 9.76 12.01
CA PHE A 69 -2.17 9.26 11.83
C PHE A 69 -2.02 7.79 12.26
N VAL A 70 -2.46 7.44 13.48
CA VAL A 70 -2.40 6.05 13.99
C VAL A 70 -3.23 5.12 13.12
N GLU A 71 -4.40 5.59 12.73
CA GLU A 71 -5.31 4.96 11.79
C GLU A 71 -4.65 4.66 10.44
N GLY A 72 -3.93 5.62 9.86
CA GLY A 72 -3.18 5.42 8.61
C GLY A 72 -2.07 4.39 8.75
N LEU A 73 -1.31 4.43 9.85
CA LEU A 73 -0.29 3.41 10.15
C LEU A 73 -0.88 2.01 10.30
N PHE A 74 -2.03 1.91 10.96
CA PHE A 74 -2.74 0.65 11.13
C PHE A 74 -3.18 0.07 9.77
N ASP A 75 -3.81 0.88 8.91
CA ASP A 75 -4.22 0.44 7.57
C ASP A 75 -3.03 0.02 6.71
N GLN A 76 -1.89 0.71 6.86
CA GLN A 76 -0.66 0.33 6.15
C GLN A 76 -0.16 -1.05 6.60
N GLN A 77 -0.12 -1.33 7.91
CA GLN A 77 0.31 -2.64 8.40
C GLN A 77 -0.70 -3.73 8.04
N LEU A 78 -1.99 -3.43 8.15
CA LEU A 78 -3.05 -4.37 7.82
C LEU A 78 -3.03 -4.74 6.33
N SER A 79 -2.96 -3.74 5.44
CA SER A 79 -2.88 -3.99 4.00
C SER A 79 -1.64 -4.80 3.61
N GLN A 80 -0.48 -4.51 4.21
CA GLN A 80 0.74 -5.28 3.99
C GLN A 80 0.60 -6.73 4.49
N HIS A 81 -0.09 -6.95 5.62
CA HIS A 81 -0.32 -8.28 6.18
C HIS A 81 -1.31 -9.11 5.35
N LEU A 82 -2.29 -8.45 4.73
CA LEU A 82 -3.33 -9.07 3.92
C LEU A 82 -2.88 -9.36 2.48
N ALA A 83 -1.96 -8.56 1.93
CA ALA A 83 -1.43 -8.77 0.59
C ALA A 83 -0.80 -10.17 0.45
N GLY A 84 -1.21 -10.91 -0.57
CA GLY A 84 -0.82 -12.31 -0.81
C GLY A 84 -1.54 -13.35 0.05
N LYS A 85 -2.57 -12.98 0.83
CA LYS A 85 -3.32 -13.90 1.72
C LYS A 85 -4.78 -14.16 1.32
N GLY A 86 -5.07 -14.19 0.02
CA GLY A 86 -6.31 -14.81 -0.48
C GLY A 86 -7.32 -13.90 -1.16
N LEU A 87 -6.99 -12.64 -1.44
CA LEU A 87 -7.79 -11.84 -2.39
C LEU A 87 -7.47 -12.17 -3.84
N GLY A 88 -6.28 -12.72 -4.11
CA GLY A 88 -5.90 -13.23 -5.43
C GLY A 88 -5.59 -12.14 -6.45
N LEU A 89 -5.58 -10.86 -6.05
CA LEU A 89 -5.44 -9.74 -7.00
C LEU A 89 -4.01 -9.68 -7.53
N ALA A 90 -3.02 -9.96 -6.69
CA ALA A 90 -1.63 -10.05 -7.12
C ALA A 90 -1.46 -11.14 -8.19
N GLU A 91 -2.00 -12.33 -7.98
CA GLU A 91 -1.94 -13.45 -8.91
C GLU A 91 -2.66 -13.15 -10.23
N GLN A 92 -3.82 -12.49 -10.17
CA GLN A 92 -4.53 -12.04 -11.38
C GLN A 92 -3.72 -10.98 -12.15
N LEU A 93 -3.07 -10.04 -11.46
CA LEU A 93 -2.21 -9.03 -12.09
C LEU A 93 -1.02 -9.69 -12.79
N VAL A 94 -0.32 -10.62 -12.11
CA VAL A 94 0.78 -11.39 -12.72
C VAL A 94 0.29 -12.15 -13.95
N ALA A 95 -0.84 -12.86 -13.84
CA ALA A 95 -1.39 -13.63 -14.94
C ALA A 95 -1.76 -12.75 -16.15
N GLN A 96 -2.25 -11.53 -15.93
CA GLN A 96 -2.54 -10.58 -17.00
C GLN A 96 -1.25 -10.06 -17.67
N LEU A 97 -0.24 -9.68 -16.88
CA LEU A 97 1.03 -9.17 -17.41
C LEU A 97 1.80 -10.24 -18.21
N GLN A 98 1.78 -11.50 -17.77
CA GLN A 98 2.38 -12.63 -18.50
C GLN A 98 1.66 -12.95 -19.82
N ARG A 99 0.35 -12.70 -19.90
CA ARG A 99 -0.44 -12.90 -21.13
C ARG A 99 -0.29 -11.75 -22.12
N GLY A 100 -0.22 -10.51 -21.62
CA GLY A 100 -0.10 -9.30 -22.43
C GLY A 100 1.32 -8.95 -22.88
N GLY A 101 2.34 -9.55 -22.26
CA GLY A 101 3.75 -9.35 -22.61
C GLY A 101 4.30 -10.22 -23.75
N LYS A 102 3.43 -10.89 -24.52
CA LYS A 102 3.79 -11.67 -25.72
C LYS A 102 3.47 -10.92 -27.00
#